data_AF-A0A4V6RDI5-F1
#
_entry.id   AF-A0A4V6RDI5-F1
#
_cell.length_a   1.000
_cell.length_b   1.000
_cell.length_c   1.000
_cell.angle_alpha   90.00
_cell.angle_beta   90.00
_cell.angle_gamma   90.00
#
_symmetry.space_group_name_H-M   'P 1'
#
loop_
_entity.id
_entity.type
_entity.pdbx_description
1 polymer ?
#
loop_
_entity_poly.entity_id
_entity_poly.type
_entity_poly.pdbx_seq_one_letter_code
_entity_poly.pdbx_strand_id
1 'polypeptide(L)'
;MKVYTHFFKINETEGFRWRTLLHFGNSWDCIGSIVMKNPGSSTFTKEAPVSKPEVLEGLSRYRFKELNWYEFSIDPTMRYVASLFAYKYGLDDPAQLSGVIQIFNLFYIKDADLTKAKQKAEKYGIPPLFNNALQMTQYDIDHLIAPVYLGFGSLAYSKEYGERAKLIFDAAIKLEGCNYLSCKFCENFYYHPQWLIPFGKNYHNGLLTLLRFKQETFYPTDADNAILNIPRNTISPSRVKNIESAVLEKFPTCRYDNNRRLKSNENAAYGITIAEGYIEVRQAFEGKSKTAQPKASDSEVKKTLEDRGYISEKNWLGRKRLIDFGNTDSEIIEHVCTEIQELFKELEIYHWNS
;
A
#
# COMPACT_ATOMS: atom_id res chain seq x y z
N MET A 1 -15.07 17.74 -4.37
CA MET A 1 -14.55 16.67 -5.23
C MET A 1 -15.72 15.91 -5.85
N LYS A 2 -15.63 15.60 -7.15
CA LYS A 2 -16.52 14.70 -7.89
C LYS A 2 -15.72 13.51 -8.43
N VAL A 3 -16.34 12.35 -8.54
CA VAL A 3 -15.66 11.11 -8.97
C VAL A 3 -16.34 10.60 -10.23
N TYR A 4 -15.56 10.47 -11.31
CA TYR A 4 -16.04 9.94 -12.58
C TYR A 4 -15.24 8.70 -12.94
N THR A 5 -15.90 7.67 -13.46
CA THR A 5 -15.21 6.45 -13.88
C THR A 5 -15.94 5.78 -15.04
N HIS A 6 -15.21 5.03 -15.84
CA HIS A 6 -15.82 4.01 -16.69
C HIS A 6 -16.15 2.78 -15.86
N PHE A 7 -17.31 2.16 -16.10
CA PHE A 7 -17.72 0.95 -15.40
C PHE A 7 -18.22 -0.11 -16.37
N PHE A 8 -17.70 -1.33 -16.24
CA PHE A 8 -18.12 -2.49 -17.02
C PHE A 8 -18.76 -3.49 -16.08
N LYS A 9 -20.08 -3.63 -16.18
CA LYS A 9 -20.85 -4.56 -15.36
C LYS A 9 -20.51 -5.99 -15.75
N ILE A 10 -20.15 -6.82 -14.76
CA ILE A 10 -20.03 -8.27 -14.91
C ILE A 10 -21.34 -8.93 -14.48
N ASN A 11 -21.87 -8.48 -13.33
CA ASN A 11 -23.18 -8.87 -12.82
C ASN A 11 -23.77 -7.72 -11.97
N GLU A 12 -24.87 -7.95 -11.26
CA GLU A 12 -25.55 -6.92 -10.46
C GLU A 12 -24.66 -6.23 -9.41
N THR A 13 -23.66 -6.94 -8.88
CA THR A 13 -22.82 -6.45 -7.77
C THR A 13 -21.36 -6.23 -8.18
N GLU A 14 -20.91 -6.88 -9.25
CA GLU A 14 -19.52 -6.91 -9.68
C GLU A 14 -19.33 -6.20 -11.02
N GLY A 15 -18.17 -5.57 -11.15
CA GLY A 15 -17.76 -4.97 -12.41
C GLY A 15 -16.35 -4.41 -12.35
N PHE A 16 -15.84 -4.07 -13.52
CA PHE A 16 -14.57 -3.37 -13.64
C PHE A 16 -14.80 -1.88 -13.49
N ARG A 17 -14.08 -1.25 -12.57
CA ARG A 17 -14.03 0.21 -12.42
C ARG A 17 -12.78 0.74 -13.08
N TRP A 18 -12.89 1.05 -14.37
CA TRP A 18 -11.78 1.48 -15.21
C TRP A 18 -11.65 3.01 -15.22
N ARG A 19 -10.40 3.50 -15.18
CA ARG A 19 -10.03 4.93 -15.29
C ARG A 19 -10.88 5.85 -14.42
N THR A 20 -10.48 6.00 -13.17
CA THR A 20 -11.20 6.87 -12.22
C THR A 20 -10.57 8.27 -12.22
N LEU A 21 -11.41 9.30 -12.30
CA LEU A 21 -11.03 10.71 -12.24
C LEU A 21 -11.55 11.33 -10.95
N LEU A 22 -10.69 12.04 -10.23
CA LEU A 22 -11.08 12.92 -9.13
C LEU A 22 -11.06 14.36 -9.63
N HIS A 23 -12.22 14.99 -9.75
CA HIS A 23 -12.37 16.37 -10.22
C HIS A 23 -12.58 17.32 -9.04
N PHE A 24 -11.80 18.40 -9.01
CA PHE A 24 -11.80 19.43 -7.96
C PHE A 24 -11.96 20.82 -8.58
N GLY A 25 -12.70 21.70 -7.90
CA GLY A 25 -12.99 23.04 -8.42
C GLY A 25 -13.73 23.02 -9.76
N ASN A 26 -13.35 23.94 -10.64
CA ASN A 26 -13.94 24.12 -11.97
C ASN A 26 -12.96 23.80 -13.11
N SER A 27 -11.69 23.51 -12.81
CA SER A 27 -10.69 23.22 -13.85
C SER A 27 -10.71 21.75 -14.25
N TRP A 28 -10.65 21.51 -15.56
CA TRP A 28 -10.49 20.20 -16.17
C TRP A 28 -9.05 19.92 -16.61
N ASP A 29 -8.09 20.68 -16.10
CA ASP A 29 -6.67 20.43 -16.37
C ASP A 29 -6.17 19.29 -15.48
N CYS A 30 -5.37 18.39 -16.05
CA CYS A 30 -4.82 17.28 -15.30
C CYS A 30 -3.70 17.80 -14.40
N ILE A 31 -3.87 17.67 -13.08
CA ILE A 31 -2.91 18.11 -12.06
C ILE A 31 -2.11 16.92 -11.49
N GLY A 32 -2.02 15.85 -12.26
CA GLY A 32 -1.21 14.67 -11.96
C GLY A 32 -1.98 13.35 -11.95
N SER A 33 -1.22 12.28 -11.79
CA SER A 33 -1.71 10.91 -11.86
C SER A 33 -1.26 10.09 -10.67
N ILE A 34 -2.00 9.04 -10.35
CA ILE A 34 -1.60 8.07 -9.35
C ILE A 34 -1.89 6.65 -9.85
N VAL A 35 -0.99 5.72 -9.54
CA VAL A 35 -1.19 4.30 -9.81
C VAL A 35 -1.21 3.52 -8.50
N MET A 36 -2.30 2.79 -8.24
CA MET A 36 -2.51 2.04 -6.99
C MET A 36 -2.80 0.56 -7.24
N LYS A 37 -2.97 -0.22 -6.16
CA LYS A 37 -3.24 -1.66 -6.27
C LYS A 37 -4.64 -2.00 -6.83
N ASN A 38 -5.70 -1.44 -6.27
CA ASN A 38 -7.08 -1.81 -6.59
C ASN A 38 -8.07 -0.64 -6.38
N PRO A 39 -9.20 -0.64 -7.10
CA PRO A 39 -10.19 0.44 -7.02
C PRO A 39 -10.98 0.53 -5.68
N GLY A 40 -10.92 -0.41 -4.75
CA GLY A 40 -11.65 -0.28 -3.48
C GLY A 40 -13.19 -0.39 -3.63
N SER A 41 -13.95 0.15 -2.66
CA SER A 41 -15.38 -0.17 -2.46
C SER A 41 -16.39 0.74 -3.17
N SER A 42 -15.97 1.88 -3.73
CA SER A 42 -16.88 2.92 -4.22
C SER A 42 -17.90 2.43 -5.27
N THR A 43 -19.13 2.94 -5.17
CA THR A 43 -20.33 2.53 -5.92
C THR A 43 -20.91 3.68 -6.72
N PHE A 44 -21.86 3.40 -7.63
CA PHE A 44 -22.63 4.42 -8.30
C PHE A 44 -23.31 5.37 -7.30
N THR A 45 -23.24 6.67 -7.55
CA THR A 45 -24.21 7.62 -6.97
C THR A 45 -25.50 7.63 -7.77
N LYS A 46 -25.39 7.37 -9.08
CA LYS A 46 -26.48 7.19 -10.04
C LYS A 46 -26.06 6.12 -11.03
N GLU A 47 -26.95 5.18 -11.32
CA GLU A 47 -26.68 4.10 -12.28
C GLU A 47 -26.73 4.59 -13.74
N ALA A 48 -27.39 5.73 -13.99
CA ALA A 48 -27.40 6.36 -15.29
C ALA A 48 -26.04 7.02 -15.61
N PRO A 49 -25.56 6.93 -16.87
CA PRO A 49 -24.39 7.69 -17.32
C PRO A 49 -24.55 9.19 -17.09
N VAL A 50 -23.41 9.88 -16.96
CA VAL A 50 -23.35 11.34 -16.95
C VAL A 50 -23.89 11.87 -18.28
N SER A 51 -24.87 12.78 -18.22
CA SER A 51 -25.52 13.36 -19.40
C SER A 51 -25.42 14.88 -19.49
N LYS A 52 -24.87 15.53 -18.46
CA LYS A 52 -24.75 17.01 -18.42
C LYS A 52 -23.71 17.48 -19.46
N PRO A 53 -24.08 18.34 -20.44
CA PRO A 53 -23.17 18.74 -21.52
C PRO A 53 -21.85 19.36 -21.03
N GLU A 54 -21.92 20.30 -20.08
CA GLU A 54 -20.76 20.97 -19.48
C GLU A 54 -19.75 20.00 -18.84
N VAL A 55 -20.24 18.91 -18.24
CA VAL A 55 -19.41 17.89 -17.61
C VAL A 55 -18.85 16.94 -18.67
N LEU A 56 -19.65 16.59 -19.67
CA LEU A 56 -19.23 15.74 -20.78
C LEU A 56 -18.12 16.40 -21.63
N GLU A 57 -18.18 17.71 -21.83
CA GLU A 57 -17.13 18.46 -22.50
C GLU A 57 -15.79 18.33 -21.77
N GLY A 58 -15.79 18.50 -20.44
CA GLY A 58 -14.58 18.31 -19.63
C GLY A 58 -14.08 16.85 -19.65
N LEU A 59 -14.99 15.89 -19.50
CA LEU A 59 -14.67 14.46 -19.56
C LEU A 59 -14.14 14.01 -20.93
N SER A 60 -14.46 14.74 -22.01
CA SER A 60 -13.99 14.43 -23.36
C SER A 60 -12.46 14.54 -23.49
N ARG A 61 -11.81 15.36 -22.67
CA ARG A 61 -10.34 15.46 -22.56
C ARG A 61 -9.68 14.15 -22.11
N TYR A 62 -10.47 13.31 -21.44
CA TYR A 62 -10.05 12.00 -20.92
C TYR A 62 -10.78 10.86 -21.64
N ARG A 63 -11.25 11.06 -22.88
CA ARG A 63 -12.07 10.04 -23.55
C ARG A 63 -11.22 8.84 -24.00
N PHE A 64 -11.82 7.66 -23.93
CA PHE A 64 -11.32 6.45 -24.60
C PHE A 64 -12.50 5.72 -25.25
N LYS A 65 -12.40 5.39 -26.55
CA LYS A 65 -13.34 4.54 -27.30
C LYS A 65 -14.84 4.85 -27.07
N GLU A 66 -15.21 6.12 -26.93
CA GLU A 66 -16.60 6.57 -26.71
C GLU A 66 -17.31 5.96 -25.49
N LEU A 67 -16.57 5.55 -24.46
CA LEU A 67 -17.15 4.92 -23.28
C LEU A 67 -17.98 5.90 -22.43
N ASN A 68 -19.06 5.38 -21.86
CA ASN A 68 -19.88 6.11 -20.90
C ASN A 68 -19.10 6.40 -19.61
N TRP A 69 -19.31 7.60 -19.08
CA TRP A 69 -18.84 8.01 -17.77
C TRP A 69 -19.96 7.91 -16.75
N TYR A 70 -19.61 7.50 -15.53
CA TYR A 70 -20.55 7.38 -14.42
C TYR A 70 -20.03 8.13 -13.20
N GLU A 71 -20.95 8.72 -12.43
CA GLU A 71 -20.61 9.40 -11.18
C GLU A 71 -20.62 8.41 -10.01
N PHE A 72 -19.48 8.29 -9.31
CA PHE A 72 -19.27 7.34 -8.22
C PHE A 72 -19.20 8.04 -6.86
N SER A 73 -19.47 7.29 -5.81
CA SER A 73 -19.36 7.75 -4.42
C SER A 73 -17.90 7.91 -4.04
N ILE A 74 -17.61 8.82 -3.12
CA ILE A 74 -16.26 9.04 -2.62
C ILE A 74 -15.96 8.01 -1.54
N ASP A 75 -14.92 7.20 -1.72
CA ASP A 75 -14.40 6.30 -0.69
C ASP A 75 -13.23 6.91 0.10
N PRO A 76 -12.82 6.30 1.24
CA PRO A 76 -11.70 6.80 2.03
C PRO A 76 -10.38 6.91 1.25
N THR A 77 -10.08 5.96 0.36
CA THR A 77 -8.86 5.97 -0.43
C THR A 77 -8.79 7.21 -1.31
N MET A 78 -9.89 7.57 -1.98
CA MET A 78 -9.96 8.78 -2.80
C MET A 78 -9.74 10.07 -1.99
N ARG A 79 -10.19 10.11 -0.72
CA ARG A 79 -9.92 11.25 0.18
C ARG A 79 -8.43 11.34 0.51
N TYR A 80 -7.77 10.21 0.76
CA TYR A 80 -6.33 10.20 1.00
C TYR A 80 -5.52 10.56 -0.26
N VAL A 81 -5.98 10.19 -1.45
CA VAL A 81 -5.41 10.69 -2.71
C VAL A 81 -5.52 12.22 -2.78
N ALA A 82 -6.68 12.78 -2.48
CA ALA A 82 -6.86 14.24 -2.44
C ALA A 82 -5.89 14.91 -1.45
N SER A 83 -5.76 14.36 -0.23
CA SER A 83 -4.81 14.86 0.77
C SER A 83 -3.35 14.75 0.34
N LEU A 84 -2.97 13.69 -0.35
CA LEU A 84 -1.61 13.52 -0.88
C LEU A 84 -1.27 14.61 -1.90
N PHE A 85 -2.18 14.91 -2.83
CA PHE A 85 -1.96 15.96 -3.82
C PHE A 85 -2.09 17.37 -3.24
N ALA A 86 -2.97 17.59 -2.25
CA ALA A 86 -2.99 18.84 -1.51
C ALA A 86 -1.63 19.10 -0.84
N TYR A 87 -1.07 18.08 -0.19
CA TYR A 87 0.27 18.16 0.41
C TYR A 87 1.37 18.45 -0.63
N LYS A 88 1.33 17.78 -1.80
CA LYS A 88 2.22 18.01 -2.93
C LYS A 88 2.25 19.48 -3.36
N TYR A 89 1.07 20.10 -3.41
CA TYR A 89 0.90 21.49 -3.82
C TYR A 89 1.02 22.51 -2.67
N GLY A 90 1.32 22.06 -1.46
CA GLY A 90 1.45 22.95 -0.30
C GLY A 90 0.12 23.58 0.14
N LEU A 91 -1.00 22.90 -0.12
CA LEU A 91 -2.34 23.33 0.28
C LEU A 91 -2.71 22.73 1.64
N ASP A 92 -3.35 23.54 2.49
CA ASP A 92 -3.78 23.14 3.82
C ASP A 92 -5.06 22.29 3.79
N ASP A 93 -5.90 22.49 2.77
CA ASP A 93 -7.16 21.78 2.59
C ASP A 93 -7.27 21.20 1.18
N PRO A 94 -7.54 19.88 1.02
CA PRO A 94 -7.83 19.27 -0.29
C PRO A 94 -8.98 19.92 -1.06
N ALA A 95 -9.88 20.65 -0.41
CA ALA A 95 -10.93 21.42 -1.07
C ALA A 95 -10.39 22.57 -1.93
N GLN A 96 -9.14 23.02 -1.69
CA GLN A 96 -8.47 24.06 -2.45
C GLN A 96 -7.89 23.56 -3.79
N LEU A 97 -7.84 22.24 -4.01
CA LEU A 97 -7.44 21.68 -5.29
C LEU A 97 -8.37 22.18 -6.41
N SER A 98 -7.81 22.45 -7.59
CA SER A 98 -8.54 22.82 -8.80
C SER A 98 -7.92 22.10 -9.99
N GLY A 99 -8.66 21.18 -10.60
CA GLY A 99 -8.13 20.29 -11.64
C GLY A 99 -8.62 18.86 -11.49
N VAL A 100 -8.01 17.95 -12.25
CA VAL A 100 -8.30 16.52 -12.26
C VAL A 100 -7.08 15.71 -11.87
N ILE A 101 -7.26 14.76 -10.96
CA ILE A 101 -6.29 13.71 -10.66
C ILE A 101 -6.76 12.41 -11.31
N GLN A 102 -5.90 11.79 -12.13
CA GLN A 102 -6.19 10.49 -12.73
C GLN A 102 -5.75 9.34 -11.83
N ILE A 103 -6.66 8.40 -11.55
CA ILE A 103 -6.37 7.17 -10.82
C ILE A 103 -6.33 6.00 -11.80
N PHE A 104 -5.15 5.38 -11.88
CA PHE A 104 -4.91 4.09 -12.51
C PHE A 104 -4.73 3.02 -11.43
N ASN A 105 -4.96 1.76 -11.79
CA ASN A 105 -4.77 0.63 -10.88
C ASN A 105 -3.98 -0.49 -11.56
N LEU A 106 -3.23 -1.25 -10.78
CA LEU A 106 -2.60 -2.48 -11.25
C LEU A 106 -3.66 -3.48 -11.70
N PHE A 107 -4.87 -3.46 -11.17
CA PHE A 107 -6.01 -4.15 -11.77
C PHE A 107 -7.31 -3.44 -11.42
N TYR A 108 -8.37 -3.70 -12.20
CA TYR A 108 -9.55 -2.83 -12.22
C TYR A 108 -10.84 -3.50 -11.75
N ILE A 109 -10.77 -4.72 -11.20
CA ILE A 109 -11.94 -5.34 -10.59
C ILE A 109 -12.30 -4.63 -9.29
N LYS A 110 -13.58 -4.26 -9.15
CA LYS A 110 -14.09 -3.55 -7.99
C LYS A 110 -14.25 -4.50 -6.79
N ASP A 111 -13.36 -4.38 -5.81
CA ASP A 111 -13.52 -4.96 -4.47
C ASP A 111 -12.68 -4.18 -3.46
N ALA A 112 -13.17 -4.10 -2.22
CA ALA A 112 -12.48 -3.44 -1.11
C ALA A 112 -11.38 -4.33 -0.51
N ASP A 113 -11.64 -5.63 -0.48
CA ASP A 113 -10.76 -6.64 0.07
C ASP A 113 -9.79 -7.10 -1.04
N LEU A 114 -8.49 -6.89 -0.82
CA LEU A 114 -7.48 -7.20 -1.82
C LEU A 114 -7.43 -8.70 -2.18
N THR A 115 -7.69 -9.58 -1.22
CA THR A 115 -7.70 -11.03 -1.43
C THR A 115 -8.89 -11.42 -2.32
N LYS A 116 -10.08 -10.90 -2.01
CA LYS A 116 -11.27 -11.12 -2.86
C LYS A 116 -11.09 -10.49 -4.23
N ALA A 117 -10.48 -9.31 -4.31
CA ALA A 117 -10.21 -8.64 -5.57
C ALA A 117 -9.31 -9.51 -6.46
N LYS A 118 -8.24 -10.09 -5.92
CA LYS A 118 -7.36 -11.01 -6.65
C LYS A 118 -8.11 -12.24 -7.17
N GLN A 119 -8.88 -12.90 -6.31
CA GLN A 119 -9.70 -14.06 -6.73
C GLN A 119 -10.66 -13.71 -7.87
N LYS A 120 -11.27 -12.52 -7.82
CA LYS A 120 -12.15 -12.04 -8.89
C LYS A 120 -11.37 -11.65 -10.15
N ALA A 121 -10.18 -11.08 -10.02
CA ALA A 121 -9.31 -10.77 -11.16
C ALA A 121 -8.85 -12.05 -11.87
N GLU A 122 -8.49 -13.10 -11.13
CA GLU A 122 -8.17 -14.42 -11.69
C GLU A 122 -9.39 -15.02 -12.43
N LYS A 123 -10.59 -14.88 -11.85
CA LYS A 123 -11.83 -15.40 -12.43
C LYS A 123 -12.30 -14.65 -13.69
N TYR A 124 -12.32 -13.32 -13.63
CA TYR A 124 -12.93 -12.47 -14.66
C TYR A 124 -11.91 -11.82 -15.60
N GLY A 125 -10.63 -11.84 -15.25
CA GLY A 125 -9.54 -11.28 -16.04
C GLY A 125 -9.48 -9.76 -15.99
N ILE A 126 -9.30 -9.16 -17.17
CA ILE A 126 -9.14 -7.73 -17.38
C ILE A 126 -10.42 -7.10 -17.97
N PRO A 127 -10.58 -5.77 -17.92
CA PRO A 127 -11.68 -5.10 -18.60
C PRO A 127 -11.76 -5.50 -20.08
N PRO A 128 -12.96 -5.67 -20.65
CA PRO A 128 -13.18 -6.16 -22.02
C PRO A 128 -12.74 -5.18 -23.13
N LEU A 129 -11.92 -4.18 -22.78
CA LEU A 129 -11.37 -3.17 -23.67
C LEU A 129 -10.02 -3.53 -24.28
N PHE A 130 -9.35 -4.51 -23.69
CA PHE A 130 -7.95 -4.87 -23.95
C PHE A 130 -7.85 -6.36 -24.23
N ASN A 131 -6.95 -6.73 -25.14
CA ASN A 131 -6.73 -8.15 -25.45
C ASN A 131 -5.91 -8.85 -24.36
N ASN A 132 -5.08 -8.10 -23.63
CA ASN A 132 -4.25 -8.62 -22.54
C ASN A 132 -3.84 -7.49 -21.57
N ALA A 133 -3.30 -7.90 -20.42
CA ALA A 133 -2.90 -6.98 -19.35
C ALA A 133 -1.75 -6.04 -19.75
N LEU A 134 -0.91 -6.44 -20.70
CA LEU A 134 0.18 -5.60 -21.21
C LEU A 134 -0.35 -4.42 -22.02
N GLN A 135 -1.33 -4.64 -22.90
CA GLN A 135 -2.00 -3.55 -23.62
C GLN A 135 -2.70 -2.58 -22.68
N MET A 136 -3.36 -3.10 -21.65
CA MET A 136 -3.97 -2.28 -20.60
C MET A 136 -2.93 -1.43 -19.86
N THR A 137 -1.80 -2.03 -19.47
CA THR A 137 -0.71 -1.29 -18.83
C THR A 137 -0.04 -0.28 -19.76
N GLN A 138 0.13 -0.59 -21.05
CA GLN A 138 0.68 0.36 -22.01
C GLN A 138 -0.25 1.56 -22.16
N TYR A 139 -1.56 1.33 -22.21
CA TYR A 139 -2.54 2.41 -22.20
C TYR A 139 -2.38 3.30 -20.96
N ASP A 140 -2.28 2.70 -19.77
CA ASP A 140 -2.09 3.46 -18.53
C ASP A 140 -0.83 4.32 -18.60
N ILE A 141 0.29 3.74 -19.07
CA ILE A 141 1.58 4.43 -19.27
C ILE A 141 1.44 5.63 -20.21
N ASP A 142 0.80 5.46 -21.35
CA ASP A 142 0.64 6.50 -22.38
C ASP A 142 -0.21 7.69 -21.89
N HIS A 143 -0.96 7.52 -20.80
CA HIS A 143 -1.87 8.53 -20.24
C HIS A 143 -1.44 9.04 -18.85
N LEU A 144 -0.25 8.64 -18.38
CA LEU A 144 0.34 9.22 -17.18
C LEU A 144 0.68 10.69 -17.41
N ILE A 145 0.26 11.54 -16.46
CA ILE A 145 0.57 12.96 -16.44
C ILE A 145 1.25 13.26 -15.11
N ALA A 146 2.39 13.94 -15.18
CA ALA A 146 3.14 14.33 -14.00
C ALA A 146 2.42 15.41 -13.18
N PRO A 147 2.63 15.47 -11.85
CA PRO A 147 3.40 14.51 -11.06
C PRO A 147 2.68 13.15 -10.95
N VAL A 148 3.43 12.06 -11.03
CA VAL A 148 2.89 10.69 -10.90
C VAL A 148 3.26 10.11 -9.55
N TYR A 149 2.27 9.79 -8.71
CA TYR A 149 2.53 9.03 -7.48
C TYR A 149 2.37 7.52 -7.70
N LEU A 150 3.35 6.73 -7.27
CA LEU A 150 3.31 5.27 -7.34
C LEU A 150 2.96 4.65 -5.98
N GLY A 151 1.68 4.30 -5.80
CA GLY A 151 1.11 3.74 -4.57
C GLY A 151 0.77 2.25 -4.68
N PHE A 152 1.63 1.45 -5.29
CA PHE A 152 1.39 0.02 -5.57
C PHE A 152 1.17 -0.83 -4.30
N GLY A 153 1.70 -0.40 -3.16
CA GLY A 153 1.80 -1.21 -1.95
C GLY A 153 2.67 -2.45 -2.19
N SER A 154 2.33 -3.55 -1.49
CA SER A 154 3.03 -4.83 -1.63
C SER A 154 2.90 -5.47 -3.03
N LEU A 155 1.97 -5.00 -3.89
CA LEU A 155 1.83 -5.55 -5.24
C LEU A 155 3.04 -5.25 -6.13
N ALA A 156 3.82 -4.23 -5.81
CA ALA A 156 5.07 -3.90 -6.53
C ALA A 156 6.03 -5.09 -6.60
N TYR A 157 6.02 -5.97 -5.60
CA TYR A 157 6.96 -7.08 -5.46
C TYR A 157 6.27 -8.44 -5.69
N SER A 158 4.97 -8.44 -5.97
CA SER A 158 4.23 -9.67 -6.22
C SER A 158 4.61 -10.30 -7.57
N LYS A 159 4.62 -11.64 -7.64
CA LYS A 159 4.88 -12.37 -8.89
C LYS A 159 3.90 -12.01 -10.01
N GLU A 160 2.65 -11.74 -9.66
CA GLU A 160 1.55 -11.51 -10.61
C GLU A 160 1.51 -10.07 -11.16
N TYR A 161 1.79 -9.07 -10.31
CA TYR A 161 1.66 -7.65 -10.68
C TYR A 161 2.98 -6.89 -10.73
N GLY A 162 4.08 -7.47 -10.23
CA GLY A 162 5.38 -6.81 -10.12
C GLY A 162 5.97 -6.41 -11.46
N GLU A 163 5.82 -7.23 -12.50
CA GLU A 163 6.26 -6.88 -13.86
C GLU A 163 5.54 -5.64 -14.39
N ARG A 164 4.22 -5.56 -14.18
CA ARG A 164 3.40 -4.41 -14.60
C ARG A 164 3.71 -3.16 -13.78
N ALA A 165 3.89 -3.30 -12.48
CA ALA A 165 4.35 -2.23 -11.61
C ALA A 165 5.71 -1.69 -12.06
N LYS A 166 6.63 -2.58 -12.47
CA LYS A 166 7.94 -2.21 -12.99
C LYS A 166 7.85 -1.47 -14.32
N LEU A 167 7.01 -1.91 -15.27
CA LEU A 167 6.79 -1.18 -16.53
C LEU A 167 6.28 0.25 -16.29
N ILE A 168 5.32 0.40 -15.38
CA ILE A 168 4.77 1.71 -15.01
C ILE A 168 5.84 2.58 -14.34
N PHE A 169 6.63 2.01 -13.43
CA PHE A 169 7.76 2.72 -12.81
C PHE A 169 8.79 3.17 -13.84
N ASP A 170 9.22 2.29 -14.73
CA ASP A 170 10.24 2.57 -15.75
C ASP A 170 9.77 3.68 -16.72
N ALA A 171 8.46 3.85 -16.90
CA ALA A 171 7.87 4.98 -17.60
C ALA A 171 7.81 6.24 -16.74
N ALA A 172 7.33 6.13 -15.50
CA ALA A 172 7.14 7.26 -14.59
C ALA A 172 8.45 8.01 -14.30
N ILE A 173 9.57 7.30 -14.08
CA ILE A 173 10.87 7.93 -13.80
C ILE A 173 11.44 8.75 -14.97
N LYS A 174 10.87 8.61 -16.17
CA LYS A 174 11.25 9.39 -17.36
C LYS A 174 10.45 10.67 -17.50
N LEU A 175 9.38 10.84 -16.72
CA LEU A 175 8.55 12.03 -16.75
C LEU A 175 9.17 13.14 -15.90
N GLU A 176 9.24 14.34 -16.45
CA GLU A 176 9.56 15.55 -15.70
C GLU A 176 8.49 15.77 -14.62
N GLY A 177 8.90 15.97 -13.37
CA GLY A 177 8.01 16.00 -12.20
C GLY A 177 7.94 14.68 -11.40
N CYS A 178 8.71 13.65 -11.79
CA CYS A 178 8.81 12.37 -11.08
C CYS A 178 10.20 12.12 -10.45
N ASN A 179 11.04 13.15 -10.32
CA ASN A 179 12.40 13.09 -9.77
C ASN A 179 12.48 12.68 -8.27
N TYR A 180 11.32 12.47 -7.64
CA TYR A 180 11.21 11.98 -6.27
C TYR A 180 11.53 10.48 -6.11
N LEU A 181 11.57 9.74 -7.23
CA LEU A 181 11.86 8.32 -7.28
C LEU A 181 13.37 8.07 -7.49
N SER A 182 13.91 7.03 -6.87
CA SER A 182 15.21 6.46 -7.27
C SER A 182 15.07 5.83 -8.65
N CYS A 183 16.14 5.86 -9.44
CA CYS A 183 16.23 5.13 -10.71
C CYS A 183 16.19 3.61 -10.54
N LYS A 184 16.41 3.08 -9.31
CA LYS A 184 16.30 1.66 -9.02
C LYS A 184 14.95 1.32 -8.39
N PHE A 185 14.21 0.42 -9.02
CA PHE A 185 12.88 0.00 -8.59
C PHE A 185 12.82 -0.43 -7.12
N CYS A 186 13.82 -1.18 -6.63
CA CYS A 186 13.86 -1.70 -5.26
C CYS A 186 14.22 -0.68 -4.18
N GLU A 187 14.75 0.49 -4.54
CA GLU A 187 15.13 1.55 -3.59
C GLU A 187 13.95 2.48 -3.25
N ASN A 188 12.80 2.28 -3.90
CA ASN A 188 11.61 3.11 -3.74
C ASN A 188 10.61 2.46 -2.78
N PHE A 189 9.92 3.29 -2.00
CA PHE A 189 8.79 2.87 -1.18
C PHE A 189 7.47 3.17 -1.89
N TYR A 190 6.74 2.12 -2.28
CA TYR A 190 5.46 2.25 -2.99
C TYR A 190 4.27 2.35 -2.04
N TYR A 191 4.34 3.17 -1.00
CA TYR A 191 3.30 3.21 0.02
C TYR A 191 1.93 3.60 -0.57
N HIS A 192 0.91 2.81 -0.25
CA HIS A 192 -0.45 3.14 -0.66
C HIS A 192 -0.97 4.37 0.12
N PRO A 193 -1.69 5.33 -0.51
CA PRO A 193 -2.15 6.57 0.14
C PRO A 193 -2.96 6.34 1.42
N GLN A 194 -3.76 5.27 1.44
CA GLN A 194 -4.57 4.87 2.60
C GLN A 194 -3.73 4.58 3.86
N TRP A 195 -2.48 4.16 3.70
CA TRP A 195 -1.55 4.04 4.82
C TRP A 195 -0.70 5.29 4.98
N LEU A 196 -0.17 5.83 3.88
CA LEU A 196 0.80 6.92 3.90
C LEU A 196 0.29 8.19 4.59
N ILE A 197 -0.92 8.63 4.23
CA ILE A 197 -1.46 9.91 4.69
C ILE A 197 -1.91 9.88 6.15
N PRO A 198 -2.71 8.89 6.61
CA PRO A 198 -3.12 8.86 8.01
C PRO A 198 -1.98 8.42 8.94
N PHE A 199 -1.11 7.49 8.51
CA PHE A 199 -0.13 6.84 9.38
C PHE A 199 1.32 7.07 8.92
N GLY A 200 1.62 6.78 7.65
CA GLY A 200 2.97 6.80 7.08
C GLY A 200 3.76 8.09 7.35
N LYS A 201 3.08 9.24 7.32
CA LYS A 201 3.67 10.56 7.62
C LYS A 201 4.30 10.68 9.01
N ASN A 202 3.94 9.80 9.95
CA ASN A 202 4.51 9.75 11.30
C ASN A 202 5.70 8.77 11.40
N TYR A 203 6.14 8.20 10.28
CA TYR A 203 7.26 7.26 10.21
C TYR A 203 8.35 7.81 9.30
N HIS A 204 9.61 7.46 9.59
CA HIS A 204 10.77 7.95 8.86
C HIS A 204 10.62 7.80 7.33
N ASN A 205 10.40 6.58 6.84
CA ASN A 205 10.30 6.31 5.41
C ASN A 205 9.03 6.92 4.79
N GLY A 206 7.90 6.94 5.50
CA GLY A 206 6.68 7.52 4.97
C GLY A 206 6.75 9.04 4.88
N LEU A 207 7.27 9.72 5.91
CA LEU A 207 7.56 11.16 5.86
C LEU A 207 8.57 11.49 4.76
N LEU A 208 9.65 10.70 4.65
CA LEU A 208 10.64 10.87 3.59
C LEU A 208 9.99 10.74 2.20
N THR A 209 9.14 9.74 1.98
CA THR A 209 8.38 9.59 0.72
C THR A 209 7.49 10.81 0.43
N LEU A 210 6.81 11.35 1.45
CA LEU A 210 5.99 12.55 1.28
C LEU A 210 6.83 13.77 0.91
N LEU A 211 7.94 14.01 1.62
CA LEU A 211 8.83 15.14 1.36
C LEU A 211 9.45 15.06 -0.03
N ARG A 212 9.90 13.86 -0.41
CA ARG A 212 10.40 13.58 -1.77
C ARG A 212 9.36 13.96 -2.81
N PHE A 213 8.13 13.45 -2.65
CA PHE A 213 7.06 13.73 -3.60
C PHE A 213 6.72 15.22 -3.66
N LYS A 214 6.60 15.88 -2.50
CA LYS A 214 6.32 17.33 -2.39
C LYS A 214 7.34 18.17 -3.14
N GLN A 215 8.62 17.94 -2.86
CA GLN A 215 9.74 18.74 -3.38
C GLN A 215 10.25 18.26 -4.74
N GLU A 216 9.67 17.20 -5.30
CA GLU A 216 10.07 16.61 -6.59
C GLU A 216 11.57 16.29 -6.66
N THR A 217 12.11 15.71 -5.58
CA THR A 217 13.52 15.31 -5.51
C THR A 217 13.68 14.08 -4.64
N PHE A 218 14.63 13.21 -5.00
CA PHE A 218 14.99 12.07 -4.16
C PHE A 218 15.71 12.48 -2.86
N TYR A 219 16.27 13.69 -2.82
CA TYR A 219 16.98 14.25 -1.68
C TYR A 219 16.30 15.55 -1.21
N PRO A 220 15.18 15.46 -0.48
CA PRO A 220 14.46 16.64 -0.03
C PRO A 220 15.27 17.45 0.98
N THR A 221 15.18 18.76 0.86
CA THR A 221 15.63 19.72 1.86
C THR A 221 14.82 19.57 3.14
N ASP A 222 15.45 19.77 4.30
CA ASP A 222 14.85 19.63 5.64
C ASP A 222 14.34 18.24 6.02
N ALA A 223 14.68 17.20 5.26
CA ALA A 223 14.32 15.82 5.58
C ALA A 223 14.74 15.44 7.00
N ASP A 224 16.00 15.68 7.35
CA ASP A 224 16.56 15.33 8.65
C ASP A 224 15.84 16.05 9.79
N ASN A 225 15.60 17.36 9.65
CA ASN A 225 14.86 18.16 10.63
C ASN A 225 13.42 17.67 10.80
N ALA A 226 12.71 17.44 9.69
CA ALA A 226 11.34 16.95 9.72
C ALA A 226 11.26 15.55 10.34
N ILE A 227 12.21 14.66 10.02
CA ILE A 227 12.33 13.32 10.57
C ILE A 227 12.66 13.35 12.07
N LEU A 228 13.55 14.25 12.52
CA LEU A 228 13.87 14.44 13.93
C LEU A 228 12.65 14.90 14.74
N ASN A 229 11.81 15.73 14.12
CA ASN A 229 10.60 16.30 14.71
C ASN A 229 9.37 15.41 14.56
N ILE A 230 9.47 14.24 13.89
CA ILE A 230 8.43 13.22 13.98
C ILE A 230 8.18 12.98 15.47
N PRO A 231 6.93 13.09 15.95
CA PRO A 231 6.61 12.73 17.32
C PRO A 231 7.03 11.29 17.55
N ARG A 232 8.21 11.11 18.16
CA ARG A 232 8.60 9.82 18.67
C ARG A 232 7.64 9.61 19.81
N ASN A 233 6.68 8.72 19.63
CA ASN A 233 6.05 8.09 20.77
C ASN A 233 7.18 7.41 21.55
N THR A 234 7.82 8.15 22.47
CA THR A 234 8.62 7.56 23.53
C THR A 234 7.62 6.83 24.40
N ILE A 235 7.42 5.56 24.05
CA ILE A 235 6.65 4.66 24.88
C ILE A 235 7.53 4.36 26.08
N SER A 236 7.06 4.71 27.27
CA SER A 236 7.77 4.36 28.50
C SER A 236 7.97 2.84 28.55
N PRO A 237 9.03 2.34 29.20
CA PRO A 237 9.24 0.89 29.34
C PRO A 237 8.02 0.16 29.95
N SER A 238 7.25 0.83 30.81
CA SER A 238 6.00 0.30 31.36
C SER A 238 4.90 0.15 30.31
N ARG A 239 4.70 1.17 29.46
CA ARG A 239 3.69 1.13 28.40
C ARG A 239 4.04 0.11 27.31
N VAL A 240 5.33 -0.05 26.97
CA VAL A 240 5.79 -1.12 26.07
C VAL A 240 5.39 -2.49 26.62
N LYS A 241 5.69 -2.76 27.89
CA LYS A 241 5.33 -4.03 28.53
C LYS A 241 3.83 -4.30 28.51
N ASN A 242 3.00 -3.27 28.73
CA ASN A 242 1.54 -3.43 28.68
C ASN A 242 1.06 -3.83 27.28
N ILE A 243 1.60 -3.20 26.23
CA ILE A 243 1.29 -3.54 24.83
C ILE A 243 1.73 -4.98 24.53
N GLU A 244 2.98 -5.34 24.88
CA GLU A 244 3.51 -6.68 24.67
C GLU A 244 2.64 -7.75 25.34
N SER A 245 2.27 -7.53 26.61
CA SER A 245 1.38 -8.42 27.35
C SER A 245 0.01 -8.54 26.67
N ALA A 246 -0.60 -7.42 26.28
CA ALA A 246 -1.92 -7.41 25.64
C ALA A 246 -1.91 -8.12 24.27
N VAL A 247 -0.85 -7.97 23.48
CA VAL A 247 -0.68 -8.72 22.23
C VAL A 247 -0.51 -10.20 22.51
N LEU A 248 0.39 -10.58 23.42
CA LEU A 248 0.61 -11.98 23.76
C LEU A 248 -0.69 -12.64 24.24
N GLU A 249 -1.52 -11.94 25.02
CA GLU A 249 -2.86 -12.37 25.48
C GLU A 249 -3.81 -12.77 24.35
N LYS A 250 -3.63 -12.24 23.13
CA LYS A 250 -4.40 -12.66 21.95
C LYS A 250 -3.96 -13.99 21.35
N PHE A 251 -2.81 -14.53 21.76
CA PHE A 251 -2.23 -15.76 21.20
C PHE A 251 -1.84 -16.79 22.29
N PRO A 252 -2.75 -17.22 23.17
CA PRO A 252 -2.40 -18.07 24.32
C PRO A 252 -1.89 -19.46 23.92
N THR A 253 -2.42 -20.05 22.84
CA THR A 253 -2.09 -21.41 22.37
C THR A 253 -0.84 -21.47 21.50
N CYS A 254 -0.37 -20.34 20.97
CA CYS A 254 0.78 -20.27 20.08
C CYS A 254 2.11 -20.06 20.82
N ARG A 255 2.07 -19.87 22.15
CA ARG A 255 3.25 -19.44 22.92
C ARG A 255 4.22 -20.58 23.21
N TYR A 256 5.52 -20.29 23.14
CA TYR A 256 6.59 -21.19 23.58
C TYR A 256 7.79 -20.40 24.11
N ASP A 257 8.79 -21.08 24.67
CA ASP A 257 10.03 -20.50 25.23
C ASP A 257 9.77 -19.32 26.19
N ASN A 258 9.39 -19.64 27.43
CA ASN A 258 9.08 -18.66 28.48
C ASN A 258 7.94 -17.68 28.13
N ASN A 259 7.00 -18.12 27.28
CA ASN A 259 5.78 -17.39 26.89
C ASN A 259 6.00 -16.06 26.15
N ARG A 260 7.21 -15.79 25.65
CA ARG A 260 7.54 -14.56 24.89
C ARG A 260 7.66 -14.77 23.38
N ARG A 261 7.68 -16.03 22.93
CA ARG A 261 7.72 -16.39 21.52
C ARG A 261 6.43 -17.03 21.08
N LEU A 262 6.09 -16.83 19.82
CA LEU A 262 4.93 -17.40 19.16
C LEU A 262 5.38 -18.26 17.96
N LYS A 263 4.78 -19.43 17.80
CA LYS A 263 4.88 -20.26 16.59
C LYS A 263 3.48 -20.64 16.11
N SER A 264 3.31 -20.76 14.79
CA SER A 264 1.99 -21.07 14.20
C SER A 264 1.51 -22.47 14.59
N ASN A 265 2.42 -23.44 14.61
CA ASN A 265 2.19 -24.82 15.01
C ASN A 265 3.49 -25.45 15.54
N GLU A 266 3.43 -26.71 15.99
CA GLU A 266 4.57 -27.40 16.58
C GLU A 266 5.76 -27.56 15.61
N ASN A 267 5.48 -27.71 14.32
CA ASN A 267 6.43 -28.00 13.25
C ASN A 267 6.94 -26.73 12.52
N ALA A 268 6.56 -25.53 12.97
CA ALA A 268 6.93 -24.29 12.32
C ALA A 268 8.45 -24.11 12.27
N ALA A 269 9.01 -23.77 11.10
CA ALA A 269 10.44 -23.51 10.96
C ALA A 269 10.89 -22.19 11.60
N TYR A 270 9.96 -21.25 11.74
CA TYR A 270 10.21 -19.87 12.19
C TYR A 270 9.28 -19.51 13.34
N GLY A 271 9.74 -18.58 14.19
CA GLY A 271 9.00 -18.06 15.31
C GLY A 271 9.12 -16.54 15.42
N ILE A 272 8.12 -15.97 16.07
CA ILE A 272 7.97 -14.53 16.27
C ILE A 272 8.21 -14.23 17.75
N THR A 273 9.10 -13.31 18.06
CA THR A 273 9.36 -12.83 19.42
C THR A 273 8.76 -11.45 19.58
N ILE A 274 8.08 -11.22 20.69
CA ILE A 274 7.54 -9.91 21.06
C ILE A 274 8.24 -9.50 22.35
N ALA A 275 9.21 -8.59 22.22
CA ALA A 275 10.01 -8.14 23.34
C ALA A 275 10.70 -6.81 23.05
N GLU A 276 10.95 -6.05 24.12
CA GLU A 276 11.71 -4.81 24.13
C GLU A 276 11.19 -3.75 23.14
N GLY A 277 9.89 -3.78 22.83
CA GLY A 277 9.27 -2.85 21.90
C GLY A 277 9.36 -3.27 20.44
N TYR A 278 9.62 -4.55 20.15
CA TYR A 278 9.76 -5.07 18.79
C TYR A 278 8.95 -6.33 18.53
N ILE A 279 8.60 -6.53 17.26
CA ILE A 279 8.35 -7.84 16.66
C ILE A 279 9.65 -8.28 15.99
N GLU A 280 10.10 -9.50 16.32
CA GLU A 280 11.34 -10.05 15.79
C GLU A 280 11.10 -11.46 15.26
N VAL A 281 11.57 -11.74 14.05
CA VAL A 281 11.41 -13.03 13.40
C VAL A 281 12.76 -13.73 13.28
N ARG A 282 12.81 -14.99 13.69
CA ARG A 282 13.95 -15.90 13.47
C ARG A 282 13.49 -17.36 13.44
N GLN A 283 14.42 -18.28 13.26
CA GLN A 283 14.14 -19.72 13.27
C GLN A 283 13.58 -20.15 14.63
N ALA A 284 12.56 -21.00 14.59
CA ALA A 284 12.03 -21.68 15.76
C ALA A 284 12.99 -22.80 16.16
N PHE A 285 13.16 -22.99 17.47
CA PHE A 285 14.00 -24.04 18.05
C PHE A 285 13.25 -24.71 19.19
N GLU A 286 13.49 -26.00 19.39
CA GLU A 286 12.96 -26.78 20.51
C GLU A 286 14.04 -27.03 21.57
N GLY A 287 13.67 -26.89 22.85
CA GLY A 287 14.49 -27.39 23.96
C GLY A 287 15.77 -26.61 24.28
N LYS A 288 16.65 -27.24 25.06
CA LYS A 288 17.74 -26.61 25.83
C LYS A 288 18.82 -25.90 24.98
N SER A 289 18.89 -26.14 23.66
CA SER A 289 19.76 -25.39 22.76
C SER A 289 19.11 -24.06 22.37
N LYS A 290 19.46 -23.00 23.10
CA LYS A 290 18.94 -21.62 22.92
C LYS A 290 19.44 -20.91 21.64
N THR A 291 19.92 -21.63 20.64
CA THR A 291 20.59 -21.07 19.47
C THR A 291 19.85 -21.41 18.19
N ALA A 292 19.35 -20.38 17.51
CA ALA A 292 18.74 -20.49 16.20
C ALA A 292 19.74 -21.11 15.22
N GLN A 293 19.29 -22.10 14.45
CA GLN A 293 20.12 -22.77 13.45
C GLN A 293 19.80 -22.20 12.07
N PRO A 294 20.81 -21.83 11.27
CA PRO A 294 20.58 -21.37 9.90
C PRO A 294 19.79 -22.40 9.09
N LYS A 295 18.86 -21.91 8.26
CA LYS A 295 18.08 -22.73 7.32
C LYS A 295 18.32 -22.28 5.89
N ALA A 296 18.18 -23.21 4.94
CA ALA A 296 18.32 -22.88 3.51
C ALA A 296 17.36 -21.76 3.07
N SER A 297 16.15 -21.72 3.64
CA SER A 297 15.13 -20.71 3.36
C SER A 297 15.34 -19.36 4.06
N ASP A 298 16.40 -19.18 4.88
CA ASP A 298 16.62 -17.92 5.60
C ASP A 298 16.73 -16.71 4.67
N SER A 299 17.35 -16.89 3.50
CA SER A 299 17.53 -15.82 2.51
C SER A 299 16.19 -15.36 1.92
N GLU A 300 15.29 -16.30 1.63
CA GLU A 300 13.93 -16.00 1.16
C GLU A 300 13.09 -15.34 2.24
N VAL A 301 13.16 -15.85 3.47
CA VAL A 301 12.42 -15.29 4.61
C VAL A 301 12.88 -13.87 4.93
N LYS A 302 14.20 -13.61 4.90
CA LYS A 302 14.73 -12.24 5.05
C LYS A 302 14.14 -11.30 4.00
N LYS A 303 14.14 -11.71 2.74
CA LYS A 303 13.58 -10.90 1.66
C LYS A 303 12.09 -10.62 1.87
N THR A 304 11.30 -11.62 2.24
CA THR A 304 9.86 -11.44 2.58
C THR A 304 9.66 -10.46 3.73
N LEU A 305 10.52 -10.51 4.75
CA LEU A 305 10.46 -9.60 5.90
C LEU A 305 10.90 -8.18 5.50
N GLU A 306 11.95 -8.03 4.70
CA GLU A 306 12.39 -6.73 4.13
C GLU A 306 11.28 -6.10 3.28
N ASP A 307 10.58 -6.89 2.46
CA ASP A 307 9.40 -6.45 1.68
C ASP A 307 8.26 -5.93 2.58
N ARG A 308 8.20 -6.39 3.85
CA ARG A 308 7.26 -5.94 4.89
C ARG A 308 7.82 -4.80 5.78
N GLY A 309 9.01 -4.31 5.46
CA GLY A 309 9.67 -3.20 6.17
C GLY A 309 10.39 -3.62 7.47
N TYR A 310 10.73 -4.88 7.62
CA TYR A 310 11.61 -5.34 8.71
C TYR A 310 13.08 -5.08 8.35
N ILE A 311 13.91 -4.92 9.37
CA ILE A 311 15.36 -4.77 9.22
C ILE A 311 16.04 -6.04 9.75
N SER A 312 16.89 -6.67 8.94
CA SER A 312 17.70 -7.80 9.38
C SER A 312 18.87 -7.34 10.27
N GLU A 313 19.13 -8.09 11.34
CA GLU A 313 20.27 -7.89 12.23
C GLU A 313 20.95 -9.23 12.52
N LYS A 314 22.17 -9.20 13.09
CA LYS A 314 23.07 -10.38 13.24
C LYS A 314 22.37 -11.68 13.68
N ASN A 315 21.38 -11.60 14.58
CA ASN A 315 20.67 -12.77 15.15
C ASN A 315 19.18 -12.86 14.77
N TRP A 316 18.68 -11.93 13.95
CA TRP A 316 17.28 -11.81 13.60
C TRP A 316 17.12 -11.70 12.08
N LEU A 317 16.22 -12.51 11.52
CA LEU A 317 15.91 -12.45 10.10
C LEU A 317 15.18 -11.15 9.77
N GLY A 318 14.39 -10.64 10.71
CA GLY A 318 13.82 -9.31 10.61
C GLY A 318 13.35 -8.81 11.97
N ARG A 319 13.49 -7.50 12.20
CA ARG A 319 12.98 -6.78 13.37
C ARG A 319 12.20 -5.53 12.94
N LYS A 320 11.09 -5.23 13.61
CA LYS A 320 10.23 -4.05 13.38
C LYS A 320 9.67 -3.55 14.70
N ARG A 321 9.64 -2.23 14.94
CA ARG A 321 9.21 -1.70 16.25
C ARG A 321 7.70 -1.77 16.39
N LEU A 322 7.21 -2.03 17.60
CA LEU A 322 5.77 -2.00 17.91
C LEU A 322 5.16 -0.63 17.59
N ILE A 323 5.90 0.46 17.82
CA ILE A 323 5.45 1.81 17.50
C ILE A 323 5.25 2.03 16.00
N ASP A 324 5.89 1.21 15.15
CA ASP A 324 5.73 1.26 13.70
C ASP A 324 4.36 0.73 13.24
N PHE A 325 3.55 0.20 14.17
CA PHE A 325 2.22 -0.35 13.90
C PHE A 325 1.06 0.56 14.30
N GLY A 326 1.25 1.64 15.06
CA GLY A 326 0.15 2.53 15.43
C GLY A 326 0.54 3.69 16.32
N ASN A 327 -0.39 4.62 16.55
CA ASN A 327 -0.16 5.81 17.38
C ASN A 327 -0.74 5.64 18.79
N THR A 328 -1.81 4.85 18.94
CA THR A 328 -2.42 4.49 20.22
C THR A 328 -2.10 3.04 20.61
N ASP A 329 -2.26 2.69 21.90
CA ASP A 329 -2.02 1.32 22.36
C ASP A 329 -2.96 0.34 21.68
N SER A 330 -4.24 0.69 21.53
CA SER A 330 -5.23 -0.14 20.85
C SER A 330 -4.87 -0.40 19.39
N GLU A 331 -4.46 0.63 18.65
CA GLU A 331 -4.02 0.50 17.25
C GLU A 331 -2.77 -0.38 17.14
N ILE A 332 -1.77 -0.13 18.00
CA ILE A 332 -0.55 -0.94 18.01
C ILE A 332 -0.90 -2.39 18.28
N ILE A 333 -1.71 -2.68 19.31
CA ILE A 333 -2.10 -4.05 19.65
C ILE A 333 -2.83 -4.72 18.49
N GLU A 334 -3.84 -4.05 17.90
CA GLU A 334 -4.63 -4.59 16.80
C GLU A 334 -3.77 -4.91 15.58
N HIS A 335 -2.99 -3.94 15.12
CA HIS A 335 -2.18 -4.10 13.92
C HIS A 335 -1.01 -5.08 14.10
N VAL A 336 -0.40 -5.13 15.30
CA VAL A 336 0.60 -6.14 15.64
C VAL A 336 -0.04 -7.54 15.61
N CYS A 337 -1.25 -7.70 16.14
CA CYS A 337 -1.97 -8.97 16.09
C CYS A 337 -2.27 -9.39 14.64
N THR A 338 -2.71 -8.47 13.78
CA THR A 338 -2.92 -8.75 12.36
C THR A 338 -1.60 -9.15 11.67
N GLU A 339 -0.51 -8.41 11.91
CA GLU A 339 0.81 -8.72 11.36
C GLU A 339 1.26 -10.15 11.72
N ILE A 340 1.11 -10.55 12.99
CA ILE A 340 1.47 -11.89 13.46
C ILE A 340 0.67 -12.97 12.74
N GLN A 341 -0.65 -12.77 12.56
CA GLN A 341 -1.50 -13.73 11.86
C GLN A 341 -1.12 -13.88 10.38
N GLU A 342 -0.73 -12.79 9.73
CA GLU A 342 -0.27 -12.84 8.35
C GLU A 342 1.11 -13.49 8.23
N LEU A 343 2.05 -13.14 9.12
CA LEU A 343 3.37 -13.78 9.18
C LEU A 343 3.25 -15.29 9.42
N PHE A 344 2.30 -15.74 10.24
CA PHE A 344 2.05 -17.17 10.40
C PHE A 344 1.69 -17.83 9.07
N LYS A 345 0.80 -17.25 8.27
CA LYS A 345 0.41 -17.81 6.96
C LYS A 345 1.57 -17.84 5.98
N GLU A 346 2.39 -16.78 5.95
CA GLU A 346 3.52 -16.67 5.03
C GLU A 346 4.68 -17.59 5.43
N LEU A 347 4.92 -17.78 6.73
CA LEU A 347 6.02 -18.61 7.23
C LEU A 347 5.65 -20.09 7.32
N GLU A 348 4.36 -20.44 7.32
CA GLU A 348 3.88 -21.82 7.44
C GLU A 348 4.29 -22.72 6.28
N ILE A 349 4.62 -22.15 5.11
CA ILE A 349 5.16 -22.91 3.96
C ILE A 349 6.55 -23.50 4.24
N TYR A 350 7.21 -23.06 5.30
CA TYR A 350 8.53 -23.54 5.72
C TYR A 350 8.39 -24.45 6.94
N HIS A 351 8.78 -25.73 6.79
CA HIS A 351 8.66 -26.72 7.85
C HIS A 351 10.02 -27.10 8.44
N TRP A 352 10.00 -27.71 9.62
CA TRP A 352 11.24 -28.15 10.27
C TRP A 352 11.93 -29.33 9.55
N ASN A 353 11.16 -30.12 8.79
CA ASN A 353 11.62 -31.35 8.11
C ASN A 353 11.92 -31.17 6.61
N SER A 354 12.14 -29.94 6.14
CA SER A 354 12.54 -29.64 4.75
C SER A 354 14.00 -29.21 4.67
#